data_AF-A0A0K1EES1-F1
#
_entry.id   AF-A0A0K1EES1-F1
#
_cell.length_a   1.000
_cell.length_b   1.000
_cell.length_c   1.000
_cell.angle_alpha   90.00
_cell.angle_beta   90.00
_cell.angle_gamma   90.00
#
_symmetry.space_group_name_H-M   'P 1'
#
loop_
_entity.id
_entity.type
_entity.pdbx_description
1 polymer ?
#
loop_
_entity_poly.entity_id
_entity_poly.type
_entity_poly.pdbx_seq_one_letter_code
_entity_poly.pdbx_strand_id
1 'polypeptide(L)'
;MPPRRPTAFTLLSVALLLGPIAWSLLGEAPASAERNAARPASPSLDVERHAAPPPAPAQATSPSPRTDGLGSERSPEEAPDAEHEARVAIRQAAWQYRAGRQNIFFDEVAFLDALPLRDPRYLSRLRDELTRADELHALPSGTRFSTDRPAAIVERMAMLDLLAELAHRDDEAIEAMVDLLLAPIDGASSEVARKALVGERYDLLVALVQADRSAAFEAFTRIPHEGLRRLLKPALLKGLYELGLSVEAADAMTTHL
;
A
#
# COMPACT_ATOMS: atom_id res chain seq x y z
N MET A 1 -25.42 -18.53 15.87
CA MET A 1 -24.76 -17.59 14.96
C MET A 1 -24.17 -16.46 15.79
N PRO A 2 -22.84 -16.35 15.91
CA PRO A 2 -22.23 -15.19 16.57
C PRO A 2 -22.54 -13.93 15.75
N PRO A 3 -22.72 -12.75 16.39
CA PRO A 3 -22.95 -11.51 15.68
C PRO A 3 -21.71 -11.18 14.84
N ARG A 4 -21.88 -11.12 13.51
CA ARG A 4 -20.89 -10.49 12.62
C ARG A 4 -20.69 -9.06 13.11
N ARG A 5 -19.50 -8.76 13.63
CA ARG A 5 -19.09 -7.37 13.87
C ARG A 5 -19.22 -6.64 12.52
N PRO A 6 -19.77 -5.41 12.48
CA PRO A 6 -19.82 -4.65 11.25
C PRO A 6 -18.38 -4.25 10.85
N THR A 7 -17.69 -5.09 10.11
CA THR A 7 -16.38 -4.79 9.49
C THR A 7 -16.57 -4.06 8.17
N ALA A 8 -17.31 -2.95 8.20
CA ALA A 8 -17.29 -1.98 7.11
C ALA A 8 -16.13 -1.00 7.33
N PHE A 9 -14.89 -1.52 7.37
CA PHE A 9 -13.70 -0.68 7.43
C PHE A 9 -13.42 -0.16 6.02
N THR A 10 -14.07 0.94 5.68
CA THR A 10 -13.57 1.78 4.60
C THR A 10 -12.44 2.59 5.22
N LEU A 11 -11.20 2.14 5.11
CA LEU A 11 -10.02 3.02 5.23
C LEU A 11 -10.07 4.00 4.04
N LEU A 12 -11.06 4.90 4.05
CA LEU A 12 -11.17 6.00 3.11
C LEU A 12 -10.28 7.11 3.68
N SER A 13 -9.04 7.12 3.21
CA SER A 13 -7.91 7.92 3.70
C SER A 13 -8.28 9.34 4.15
N VAL A 14 -8.23 9.56 5.47
CA VAL A 14 -8.20 10.92 6.07
C VAL A 14 -6.84 11.59 5.79
N ALA A 15 -5.79 10.81 5.48
CA ALA A 15 -4.45 11.32 5.18
C ALA A 15 -4.38 12.23 3.93
N LEU A 16 -5.39 12.18 3.06
CA LEU A 16 -5.50 13.04 1.89
C LEU A 16 -5.89 14.50 2.20
N LEU A 17 -6.20 14.81 3.46
CA LEU A 17 -6.58 16.15 3.95
C LEU A 17 -5.49 16.87 4.74
N LEU A 18 -4.28 16.30 4.86
CA LEU A 18 -3.15 16.97 5.52
C LEU A 18 -2.73 18.21 4.71
N GLY A 19 -3.15 19.38 5.21
CA GLY A 19 -2.89 20.68 4.57
C GLY A 19 -1.40 21.06 4.50
N PRO A 20 -1.06 22.12 3.74
CA PRO A 20 0.32 22.48 3.40
C PRO A 20 1.21 22.85 4.60
N ILE A 21 0.64 23.13 5.78
CA ILE A 21 1.37 23.62 6.97
C ILE A 21 2.19 22.50 7.64
N ALA A 22 1.79 21.24 7.50
CA ALA A 22 2.44 20.13 8.21
C ALA A 22 3.72 19.62 7.52
N TRP A 23 4.01 20.09 6.30
CA TRP A 23 5.09 19.57 5.44
C TRP A 23 6.40 20.34 5.54
N SER A 24 6.40 21.60 6.00
CA SER A 24 7.63 22.39 6.18
C SER A 24 8.59 21.79 7.22
N LEU A 25 8.12 20.84 8.03
CA LEU A 25 8.88 20.19 9.10
C LEU A 25 9.57 18.88 8.68
N LEU A 26 9.32 18.37 7.47
CA LEU A 26 9.97 17.15 6.95
C LEU A 26 11.15 17.46 6.01
N GLY A 27 11.48 18.73 5.82
CA GLY A 27 12.52 19.17 4.91
C GLY A 27 13.00 20.59 5.20
N GLU A 28 13.83 20.76 6.23
CA GLU A 28 14.65 21.96 6.37
C GLU A 28 16.06 21.69 5.82
N ALA A 29 16.22 22.01 4.54
CA ALA A 29 17.46 22.57 4.03
C ALA A 29 17.12 23.95 3.47
N PRO A 30 17.83 25.03 3.86
CA PRO A 30 17.47 26.39 3.45
C PRO A 30 17.88 26.61 1.99
N ALA A 31 16.91 26.68 1.09
CA ALA A 31 17.12 27.18 -0.26
C ALA A 31 16.19 28.36 -0.51
N SER A 32 16.86 29.47 -0.83
CA SER A 32 16.37 30.82 -1.01
C SER A 32 15.24 30.96 -2.02
N ALA A 33 14.49 32.04 -1.80
CA ALA A 33 13.45 32.58 -2.66
C ALA A 33 13.81 32.63 -4.14
N GLU A 34 12.83 32.38 -5.01
CA GLU A 34 12.46 33.35 -6.03
C GLU A 34 11.03 33.16 -6.54
N ARG A 35 10.29 34.27 -6.53
CA ARG A 35 8.99 34.44 -7.16
C ARG A 35 9.17 34.44 -8.67
N ASN A 36 8.30 33.75 -9.41
CA ASN A 36 7.73 34.36 -10.60
C ASN A 36 6.38 33.76 -10.98
N ALA A 37 5.43 34.66 -11.19
CA ALA A 37 4.07 34.41 -11.61
C ALA A 37 3.99 34.39 -13.14
N ALA A 38 3.19 33.49 -13.73
CA ALA A 38 2.28 33.77 -14.84
C ALA A 38 1.50 32.51 -15.26
N ARG A 39 0.19 32.68 -15.43
CA ARG A 39 -0.81 31.81 -16.07
C ARG A 39 -1.54 32.73 -17.09
N PRO A 40 -2.43 32.27 -17.99
CA PRO A 40 -2.61 30.99 -18.69
C PRO A 40 -2.67 31.16 -20.25
N ALA A 41 -2.73 30.06 -21.00
CA ALA A 41 -3.51 29.98 -22.24
C ALA A 41 -3.90 28.52 -22.58
N SER A 42 -5.19 28.30 -22.78
CA SER A 42 -5.81 27.18 -23.52
C SER A 42 -6.59 27.81 -24.70
N PRO A 43 -7.27 27.09 -25.62
CA PRO A 43 -7.19 25.68 -26.04
C PRO A 43 -7.07 25.56 -27.59
N SER A 44 -6.99 24.34 -28.13
CA SER A 44 -7.44 24.06 -29.51
C SER A 44 -8.06 22.67 -29.61
N LEU A 45 -9.36 22.67 -29.91
CA LEU A 45 -10.15 21.68 -30.67
C LEU A 45 -9.49 21.48 -32.05
N ASP A 46 -9.64 20.44 -32.87
CA ASP A 46 -10.55 19.31 -33.06
C ASP A 46 -9.76 18.29 -33.93
N VAL A 47 -10.18 17.03 -34.00
CA VAL A 47 -10.54 16.33 -35.25
C VAL A 47 -10.84 14.85 -34.94
N GLU A 48 -12.02 14.50 -35.40
CA GLU A 48 -12.79 13.27 -35.32
C GLU A 48 -12.36 12.25 -36.41
N ARG A 49 -12.77 10.97 -36.23
CA ARG A 49 -12.90 9.86 -37.23
C ARG A 49 -11.66 8.99 -37.49
N HIS A 50 -11.70 7.66 -37.55
CA HIS A 50 -12.77 6.69 -37.86
C HIS A 50 -12.49 5.31 -37.21
N ALA A 51 -13.56 4.52 -37.09
CA ALA A 51 -13.62 3.16 -36.57
C ALA A 51 -13.35 2.07 -37.63
N ALA A 52 -12.90 0.89 -37.19
CA ALA A 52 -13.45 -0.48 -37.47
C ALA A 52 -12.37 -1.60 -37.43
N PRO A 53 -12.74 -2.87 -37.15
CA PRO A 53 -11.91 -3.83 -36.40
C PRO A 53 -11.52 -5.09 -37.24
N PRO A 54 -11.22 -6.29 -36.66
CA PRO A 54 -10.02 -7.09 -36.96
C PRO A 54 -10.28 -8.30 -37.89
N PRO A 55 -9.23 -9.09 -38.19
CA PRO A 55 -9.42 -10.54 -38.27
C PRO A 55 -8.40 -11.36 -37.45
N ALA A 56 -8.89 -12.42 -36.82
CA ALA A 56 -8.16 -13.62 -36.40
C ALA A 56 -8.67 -14.80 -37.26
N PRO A 57 -8.25 -16.08 -37.10
CA PRO A 57 -7.01 -16.66 -36.53
C PRO A 57 -6.29 -17.57 -37.56
N ALA A 58 -5.04 -17.98 -37.30
CA ALA A 58 -4.40 -19.09 -38.01
C ALA A 58 -3.81 -20.09 -37.03
N GLN A 59 -3.90 -21.35 -37.44
CA GLN A 59 -3.98 -22.55 -36.61
C GLN A 59 -2.64 -23.11 -36.14
N ALA A 60 -2.76 -23.98 -35.14
CA ALA A 60 -1.73 -24.79 -34.54
C ALA A 60 -0.98 -25.70 -35.53
N THR A 61 0.29 -25.95 -35.24
CA THR A 61 0.94 -27.24 -35.50
C THR A 61 2.00 -27.50 -34.42
N SER A 62 1.78 -28.54 -33.62
CA SER A 62 2.85 -29.33 -32.99
C SER A 62 3.23 -30.46 -33.96
N PRO A 63 4.50 -30.91 -33.97
CA PRO A 63 4.79 -32.13 -33.22
C PRO A 63 6.20 -32.17 -32.56
N SER A 64 6.28 -32.83 -31.40
CA SER A 64 7.50 -33.43 -30.80
C SER A 64 8.01 -34.62 -31.66
N PRO A 65 9.09 -35.39 -31.34
CA PRO A 65 9.91 -35.45 -30.10
C PRO A 65 11.43 -35.77 -30.28
N ARG A 66 12.13 -35.91 -29.12
CA ARG A 66 13.41 -36.60 -28.84
C ARG A 66 14.74 -35.89 -29.16
N THR A 67 15.58 -35.71 -28.14
CA THR A 67 16.64 -36.68 -27.80
C THR A 67 17.22 -36.45 -26.41
N ASP A 68 17.53 -37.55 -25.74
CA ASP A 68 18.31 -37.69 -24.51
C ASP A 68 19.66 -36.95 -24.59
N GLY A 69 20.14 -36.44 -23.45
CA GLY A 69 21.56 -36.13 -23.34
C GLY A 69 21.92 -35.14 -22.26
N LEU A 70 22.40 -35.71 -21.15
CA LEU A 70 23.44 -35.17 -20.27
C LEU A 70 23.00 -34.15 -19.21
N GLY A 71 23.40 -34.47 -17.97
CA GLY A 71 23.12 -33.70 -16.79
C GLY A 71 23.64 -32.28 -16.90
N SER A 72 22.72 -31.33 -16.84
CA SER A 72 23.00 -30.02 -16.29
C SER A 72 22.71 -30.09 -14.80
N GLU A 73 23.77 -30.06 -14.01
CA GLU A 73 23.71 -29.44 -12.70
C GLU A 73 23.14 -28.04 -12.91
N ARG A 74 21.85 -27.86 -12.61
CA ARG A 74 21.22 -26.54 -12.65
C ARG A 74 21.85 -25.74 -11.53
N SER A 75 22.77 -24.85 -11.89
CA SER A 75 23.04 -23.64 -11.11
C SER A 75 21.70 -23.01 -10.72
N PRO A 76 21.54 -22.53 -9.47
CA PRO A 76 20.33 -21.86 -9.03
C PRO A 76 20.34 -20.43 -9.60
N GLU A 77 20.16 -20.32 -10.90
CA GLU A 77 19.77 -19.08 -11.57
C GLU A 77 18.23 -19.04 -11.46
N GLU A 78 17.74 -18.69 -10.27
CA GLU A 78 16.32 -18.41 -10.05
C GLU A 78 15.98 -17.21 -10.96
N ALA A 79 15.31 -17.52 -12.07
CA ALA A 79 15.12 -16.61 -13.17
C ALA A 79 14.33 -15.35 -12.73
N PRO A 80 14.67 -14.16 -13.26
CA PRO A 80 13.94 -12.91 -12.99
C PRO A 80 12.41 -13.00 -13.22
N ASP A 81 11.98 -13.98 -14.01
CA ASP A 81 10.58 -14.29 -14.28
C ASP A 81 9.82 -14.80 -13.04
N ALA A 82 10.44 -15.62 -12.18
CA ALA A 82 9.76 -16.20 -11.01
C ALA A 82 9.48 -15.14 -9.93
N GLU A 83 10.41 -14.19 -9.74
CA GLU A 83 10.20 -13.08 -8.81
C GLU A 83 9.13 -12.12 -9.34
N HIS A 84 9.11 -11.87 -10.66
CA HIS A 84 8.07 -11.06 -11.27
C HIS A 84 6.67 -11.69 -11.14
N GLU A 85 6.55 -12.98 -11.42
CA GLU A 85 5.32 -13.74 -11.24
C GLU A 85 4.83 -13.70 -9.78
N ALA A 86 5.75 -13.84 -8.82
CA ALA A 86 5.42 -13.72 -7.41
C ALA A 86 4.85 -12.33 -7.06
N ARG A 87 5.48 -11.25 -7.54
CA ARG A 87 4.98 -9.88 -7.32
C ARG A 87 3.59 -9.68 -7.91
N VAL A 88 3.36 -10.16 -9.14
CA VAL A 88 2.04 -10.09 -9.79
C VAL A 88 1.00 -10.87 -8.98
N ALA A 89 1.35 -12.05 -8.46
CA ALA A 89 0.45 -12.85 -7.64
C ALA A 89 0.08 -12.15 -6.31
N ILE A 90 1.03 -11.48 -5.64
CA ILE A 90 0.75 -10.67 -4.43
C ILE A 90 -0.29 -9.58 -4.74
N ARG A 91 -0.03 -8.78 -5.78
CA ARG A 91 -0.94 -7.69 -6.17
C ARG A 91 -2.32 -8.21 -6.56
N GLN A 92 -2.37 -9.30 -7.31
CA GLN A 92 -3.63 -9.93 -7.71
C GLN A 92 -4.42 -10.44 -6.50
N ALA A 93 -3.76 -11.07 -5.53
CA ALA A 93 -4.39 -11.52 -4.30
C ALA A 93 -4.96 -10.34 -3.48
N ALA A 94 -4.20 -9.26 -3.34
CA ALA A 94 -4.66 -8.03 -2.69
C ALA A 94 -5.90 -7.43 -3.37
N TRP A 95 -5.90 -7.35 -4.71
CA TRP A 95 -7.06 -6.91 -5.48
C TRP A 95 -8.27 -7.82 -5.31
N GLN A 96 -8.08 -9.15 -5.37
CA GLN A 96 -9.15 -10.13 -5.16
C GLN A 96 -9.75 -10.00 -3.76
N TYR A 97 -8.91 -9.84 -2.74
CA TYR A 97 -9.35 -9.61 -1.37
C TYR A 97 -10.22 -8.34 -1.29
N ARG A 98 -9.71 -7.20 -1.77
CA ARG A 98 -10.42 -5.92 -1.74
C ARG A 98 -11.76 -5.96 -2.47
N ALA A 99 -11.82 -6.58 -3.65
CA ALA A 99 -13.07 -6.78 -4.39
C ALA A 99 -14.01 -7.76 -3.67
N GLY A 100 -13.45 -8.84 -3.11
CA GLY A 100 -14.16 -9.87 -2.37
C GLY A 100 -14.88 -9.33 -1.14
N ARG A 101 -14.28 -8.42 -0.37
CA ARG A 101 -14.91 -7.83 0.83
C ARG A 101 -16.25 -7.12 0.56
N GLN A 102 -16.48 -6.69 -0.67
CA GLN A 102 -17.73 -6.05 -1.08
C GLN A 102 -18.79 -7.06 -1.56
N ASN A 103 -18.41 -8.33 -1.68
CA ASN A 103 -19.24 -9.42 -2.18
C ASN A 103 -19.71 -10.32 -1.02
N ILE A 104 -21.03 -10.45 -0.87
CA ILE A 104 -21.64 -11.27 0.19
C ILE A 104 -21.28 -12.77 0.11
N PHE A 105 -20.85 -13.24 -1.06
CA PHE A 105 -20.44 -14.63 -1.31
C PHE A 105 -18.95 -14.87 -1.14
N PHE A 106 -18.16 -13.83 -0.81
CA PHE A 106 -16.74 -14.00 -0.57
C PHE A 106 -16.50 -14.66 0.79
N ASP A 107 -15.87 -15.83 0.76
CA ASP A 107 -15.40 -16.51 1.97
C ASP A 107 -14.02 -15.95 2.35
N GLU A 108 -14.03 -14.87 3.13
CA GLU A 108 -12.84 -14.16 3.58
C GLU A 108 -11.90 -15.06 4.41
N VAL A 109 -12.45 -15.92 5.26
CA VAL A 109 -11.65 -16.81 6.10
C VAL A 109 -10.93 -17.84 5.22
N ALA A 110 -11.66 -18.54 4.34
CA ALA A 110 -11.08 -19.51 3.44
C ALA A 110 -10.06 -18.89 2.47
N PHE A 111 -10.30 -17.65 2.01
CA PHE A 111 -9.36 -16.94 1.15
C PHE A 111 -8.03 -16.68 1.85
N LEU A 112 -8.06 -16.15 3.08
CA LEU A 112 -6.87 -15.79 3.82
C LEU A 112 -6.08 -17.01 4.28
N ASP A 113 -6.77 -18.07 4.73
CA ASP A 113 -6.14 -19.35 5.10
C ASP A 113 -5.43 -20.02 3.91
N ALA A 114 -5.89 -19.75 2.68
CA ALA A 114 -5.29 -20.30 1.47
C ALA A 114 -3.99 -19.59 1.04
N LEU A 115 -3.70 -18.36 1.50
CA LEU A 115 -2.52 -17.61 1.05
C LEU A 115 -1.21 -18.27 1.51
N PRO A 116 -0.99 -18.58 2.81
CA PRO A 116 0.25 -19.21 3.27
C PRO A 116 0.41 -20.64 2.74
N LEU A 117 -0.70 -21.33 2.47
CA LEU A 117 -0.69 -22.67 1.87
C LEU A 117 -0.21 -22.67 0.42
N ARG A 118 -0.50 -21.59 -0.33
CA ARG A 118 -0.02 -21.42 -1.71
C ARG A 118 1.42 -20.94 -1.74
N ASP A 119 1.81 -20.12 -0.77
CA ASP A 119 3.15 -19.56 -0.67
C ASP A 119 3.55 -19.32 0.80
N PRO A 120 4.42 -20.16 1.38
CA PRO A 120 4.91 -19.97 2.74
C PRO A 120 5.67 -18.66 2.94
N ARG A 121 6.13 -18.00 1.86
CA ARG A 121 6.83 -16.70 1.91
C ARG A 121 5.89 -15.53 1.63
N TYR A 122 4.58 -15.75 1.58
CA TYR A 122 3.60 -14.74 1.18
C TYR A 122 3.74 -13.42 1.94
N LEU A 123 3.80 -13.46 3.27
CA LEU A 123 3.94 -12.26 4.11
C LEU A 123 5.24 -11.50 3.84
N SER A 124 6.37 -12.23 3.76
CA SER A 124 7.65 -11.60 3.43
C SER A 124 7.62 -10.91 2.05
N ARG A 125 7.01 -11.55 1.04
CA ARG A 125 6.85 -10.99 -0.31
C ARG A 125 5.89 -9.80 -0.35
N LEU A 126 4.79 -9.85 0.41
CA LEU A 126 3.86 -8.73 0.54
C LEU A 126 4.54 -7.52 1.19
N ARG A 127 5.33 -7.73 2.25
CA ARG A 127 6.13 -6.68 2.89
C ARG A 127 7.16 -6.10 1.92
N ASP A 128 7.88 -6.96 1.21
CA ASP A 128 8.90 -6.54 0.25
C ASP A 128 8.26 -5.69 -0.88
N GLU A 129 7.12 -6.11 -1.40
CA GLU A 129 6.36 -5.36 -2.42
C GLU A 129 5.86 -4.01 -1.89
N LEU A 130 5.35 -3.97 -0.64
CA LEU A 130 4.98 -2.72 0.02
C LEU A 130 6.19 -1.83 0.33
N THR A 131 7.40 -2.37 0.41
CA THR A 131 8.62 -1.55 0.57
C THR A 131 9.05 -0.89 -0.75
N ARG A 132 8.68 -1.46 -1.90
CA ARG A 132 9.00 -0.89 -3.22
C ARG A 132 8.16 0.35 -3.49
N ALA A 133 8.82 1.51 -3.62
CA ALA A 133 8.17 2.79 -3.90
C ALA A 133 8.33 3.28 -5.35
N ASP A 134 8.89 2.47 -6.25
CA ASP A 134 9.22 2.83 -7.64
C ASP A 134 8.04 3.46 -8.38
N GLU A 135 6.85 2.87 -8.25
CA GLU A 135 5.63 3.34 -8.91
C GLU A 135 5.10 4.65 -8.33
N LEU A 136 5.36 4.90 -7.03
CA LEU A 136 5.04 6.18 -6.39
C LEU A 136 5.96 7.29 -6.91
N HIS A 137 7.23 6.97 -7.14
CA HIS A 137 8.20 7.91 -7.71
C HIS A 137 7.89 8.26 -9.17
N ALA A 138 7.26 7.34 -9.91
CA ALA A 138 6.84 7.55 -11.29
C ALA A 138 5.57 8.43 -11.42
N LEU A 139 4.90 8.77 -10.32
CA LEU A 139 3.68 9.58 -10.38
C LEU A 139 3.96 11.03 -10.85
N PRO A 140 3.12 11.61 -11.72
CA PRO A 140 3.29 12.98 -12.18
C PRO A 140 3.30 14.01 -11.03
N SER A 141 4.13 15.05 -11.18
CA SER A 141 4.09 16.20 -10.29
C SER A 141 2.70 16.85 -10.34
N GLY A 142 2.04 16.96 -9.19
CA GLY A 142 0.70 17.55 -9.07
C GLY A 142 -0.47 16.55 -9.04
N THR A 143 -0.21 15.24 -9.04
CA THR A 143 -1.23 14.23 -8.80
C THR A 143 -2.00 14.50 -7.51
N ARG A 144 -3.32 14.41 -7.58
CA ARG A 144 -4.25 14.58 -6.45
C ARG A 144 -4.92 13.24 -6.17
N PHE A 145 -4.49 12.49 -5.15
CA PHE A 145 -5.01 11.12 -4.98
C PHE A 145 -6.52 11.04 -4.72
N SER A 146 -7.13 12.09 -4.16
CA SER A 146 -8.59 12.16 -3.95
C SER A 146 -9.39 12.20 -5.25
N THR A 147 -8.85 12.82 -6.30
CA THR A 147 -9.51 12.99 -7.60
C THR A 147 -9.04 11.94 -8.60
N ASP A 148 -7.72 11.78 -8.73
CA ASP A 148 -7.11 11.02 -9.83
C ASP A 148 -7.07 9.52 -9.55
N ARG A 149 -7.09 9.12 -8.26
CA ARG A 149 -6.99 7.73 -7.77
C ARG A 149 -6.02 6.87 -8.61
N PRO A 150 -4.72 7.22 -8.65
CA PRO A 150 -3.76 6.52 -9.49
C PRO A 150 -3.74 5.02 -9.16
N ALA A 151 -3.59 4.17 -10.18
CA ALA A 151 -3.59 2.71 -10.02
C ALA A 151 -2.63 2.27 -8.92
N ALA A 152 -1.37 2.73 -8.96
CA ALA A 152 -0.34 2.43 -7.95
C ALA A 152 -0.79 2.70 -6.50
N ILE A 153 -1.55 3.78 -6.26
CA ILE A 153 -2.08 4.08 -4.92
C ILE A 153 -3.17 3.07 -4.54
N VAL A 154 -4.08 2.75 -5.47
CA VAL A 154 -5.18 1.82 -5.20
C VAL A 154 -4.65 0.39 -4.97
N GLU A 155 -3.65 -0.05 -5.74
CA GLU A 155 -3.03 -1.38 -5.53
C GLU A 155 -2.37 -1.46 -4.15
N ARG A 156 -1.63 -0.42 -3.77
CA ARG A 156 -0.95 -0.37 -2.47
C ARG A 156 -1.94 -0.31 -1.31
N MET A 157 -3.03 0.44 -1.44
CA MET A 157 -4.13 0.39 -0.46
C MET A 157 -4.74 -1.01 -0.34
N ALA A 158 -4.93 -1.72 -1.46
CA ALA A 158 -5.43 -3.10 -1.42
C ALA A 158 -4.46 -4.04 -0.71
N MET A 159 -3.15 -3.88 -0.93
CA MET A 159 -2.10 -4.65 -0.26
C MET A 159 -2.04 -4.35 1.25
N LEU A 160 -2.20 -3.08 1.64
CA LEU A 160 -2.28 -2.67 3.05
C LEU A 160 -3.55 -3.21 3.73
N ASP A 161 -4.70 -3.16 3.07
CA ASP A 161 -5.95 -3.73 3.60
C ASP A 161 -5.80 -5.23 3.85
N LEU A 162 -5.12 -5.94 2.93
CA LEU A 162 -4.85 -7.36 3.07
C LEU A 162 -3.87 -7.64 4.23
N LEU A 163 -2.78 -6.89 4.32
CA LEU A 163 -1.82 -7.01 5.41
C LEU A 163 -2.48 -6.75 6.77
N ALA A 164 -3.32 -5.72 6.87
CA ALA A 164 -4.06 -5.38 8.08
C ALA A 164 -4.98 -6.52 8.54
N GLU A 165 -5.65 -7.19 7.61
CA GLU A 165 -6.51 -8.33 7.95
C GLU A 165 -5.69 -9.57 8.38
N LEU A 166 -4.54 -9.80 7.75
CA LEU A 166 -3.62 -10.87 8.15
C LEU A 166 -3.05 -10.62 9.56
N ALA A 167 -2.81 -9.37 9.95
CA ALA A 167 -2.32 -8.99 11.27
C ALA A 167 -3.28 -9.33 12.43
N HIS A 168 -4.56 -9.60 12.17
CA HIS A 168 -5.48 -10.12 13.19
C HIS A 168 -5.28 -11.61 13.50
N ARG A 169 -4.44 -12.31 12.74
CA ARG A 169 -4.32 -13.77 12.74
C ARG A 169 -2.87 -14.25 12.86
N ASP A 170 -1.93 -13.42 12.42
CA ASP A 170 -0.53 -13.78 12.29
C ASP A 170 0.37 -12.68 12.87
N ASP A 171 1.21 -13.05 13.83
CA ASP A 171 2.18 -12.15 14.46
C ASP A 171 3.24 -11.68 13.46
N GLU A 172 3.58 -12.49 12.43
CA GLU A 172 4.52 -12.07 11.37
C GLU A 172 3.94 -10.91 10.53
N ALA A 173 2.61 -10.83 10.41
CA ALA A 173 1.96 -9.71 9.73
C ALA A 173 2.01 -8.44 10.58
N ILE A 174 1.89 -8.56 11.91
CA ILE A 174 2.11 -7.44 12.85
C ILE A 174 3.55 -6.93 12.72
N GLU A 175 4.54 -7.82 12.72
CA GLU A 175 5.96 -7.47 12.54
C GLU A 175 6.19 -6.76 11.19
N ALA A 176 5.60 -7.27 10.11
CA ALA A 176 5.69 -6.62 8.80
C ALA A 176 5.09 -5.20 8.78
N MET A 177 3.97 -4.97 9.48
CA MET A 177 3.40 -3.62 9.63
C MET A 177 4.33 -2.69 10.42
N VAL A 178 4.97 -3.19 11.48
CA VAL A 178 5.96 -2.44 12.27
C VAL A 178 7.17 -2.08 11.41
N ASP A 179 7.71 -3.03 10.64
CA ASP A 179 8.82 -2.80 9.71
C ASP A 179 8.49 -1.69 8.69
N LEU A 180 7.32 -1.75 8.06
CA LEU A 180 6.87 -0.75 7.09
C LEU A 180 6.66 0.63 7.71
N LEU A 181 6.16 0.69 8.95
CA LEU A 181 5.97 1.95 9.67
C LEU A 181 7.33 2.62 10.01
N LEU A 182 8.32 1.81 10.37
CA LEU A 182 9.66 2.24 10.78
C LEU A 182 10.64 2.45 9.63
N ALA A 183 10.33 1.93 8.43
CA ALA A 183 11.14 2.13 7.24
C ALA A 183 11.48 3.63 7.04
N PRO A 184 12.63 4.03 6.49
CA PRO A 184 12.89 5.43 6.17
C PRO A 184 12.01 5.89 4.98
N ILE A 185 11.59 7.16 4.98
CA ILE A 185 11.09 7.82 3.76
C ILE A 185 12.27 8.51 3.12
N ASP A 186 12.58 8.18 1.87
CA ASP A 186 13.65 8.86 1.15
C ASP A 186 13.32 10.36 0.96
N GLY A 187 14.23 11.21 1.47
CA GLY A 187 14.09 12.66 1.39
C GLY A 187 14.19 13.18 -0.04
N ALA A 188 14.92 12.49 -0.93
CA ALA A 188 15.10 12.87 -2.33
C ALA A 188 13.88 12.55 -3.20
N SER A 189 12.92 11.79 -2.68
CA SER A 189 11.68 11.42 -3.36
C SER A 189 10.83 12.63 -3.74
N SER A 190 9.97 12.48 -4.76
CA SER A 190 9.00 13.53 -5.12
C SER A 190 8.04 13.82 -3.95
N GLU A 191 7.52 15.05 -3.87
CA GLU A 191 6.52 15.41 -2.85
C GLU A 191 5.30 14.50 -2.91
N VAL A 192 4.89 14.10 -4.11
CA VAL A 192 3.78 13.16 -4.34
C VAL A 192 4.11 11.80 -3.72
N ALA A 193 5.29 11.23 -4.00
CA ALA A 193 5.68 9.94 -3.42
C ALA A 193 5.75 10.00 -1.88
N ARG A 194 6.33 11.06 -1.32
CA ARG A 194 6.37 11.23 0.15
C ARG A 194 4.96 11.33 0.74
N LYS A 195 4.04 12.05 0.11
CA LYS A 195 2.64 12.14 0.56
C LYS A 195 1.94 10.79 0.55
N ALA A 196 2.14 9.99 -0.51
CA ALA A 196 1.62 8.64 -0.58
C ALA A 196 2.15 7.77 0.57
N LEU A 197 3.48 7.73 0.76
CA LEU A 197 4.12 6.95 1.84
C LEU A 197 3.69 7.38 3.25
N VAL A 198 3.49 8.69 3.48
CA VAL A 198 2.95 9.18 4.77
C VAL A 198 1.49 8.72 4.95
N GLY A 199 0.69 8.74 3.88
CA GLY A 199 -0.68 8.23 3.92
C GLY A 199 -0.75 6.73 4.22
N GLU A 200 0.15 5.95 3.62
CA GLU A 200 0.26 4.52 3.90
C GLU A 200 0.63 4.24 5.36
N ARG A 201 1.57 5.00 5.93
CA ARG A 201 1.92 4.90 7.36
C ARG A 201 0.77 5.29 8.28
N TYR A 202 -0.03 6.27 7.87
CA TYR A 202 -1.22 6.65 8.60
C TYR A 202 -2.20 5.47 8.66
N ASP A 203 -2.53 4.88 7.52
CA ASP A 203 -3.47 3.76 7.42
C ASP A 203 -2.91 2.51 8.14
N LEU A 204 -1.60 2.23 8.00
CA LEU A 204 -0.91 1.17 8.73
C LEU A 204 -0.98 1.36 10.24
N LEU A 205 -0.72 2.56 10.76
CA LEU A 205 -0.74 2.80 12.20
C LEU A 205 -2.15 2.65 12.78
N VAL A 206 -3.18 3.10 12.05
CA VAL A 206 -4.58 2.87 12.44
C VAL A 206 -4.87 1.38 12.54
N ALA A 207 -4.52 0.62 11.50
CA ALA A 207 -4.75 -0.82 11.47
C ALA A 207 -3.95 -1.55 12.56
N LEU A 208 -2.70 -1.15 12.79
CA LEU A 208 -1.83 -1.77 13.80
C LEU A 208 -2.39 -1.55 15.21
N VAL A 209 -2.95 -0.37 15.52
CA VAL A 209 -3.63 -0.16 16.81
C VAL A 209 -4.78 -1.14 17.02
N GLN A 210 -5.53 -1.44 15.96
CA GLN A 210 -6.67 -2.36 16.04
C GLN A 210 -6.24 -3.83 16.17
N ALA A 211 -5.11 -4.21 15.55
CA ALA A 211 -4.55 -5.55 15.64
C ALA A 211 -3.80 -5.77 16.97
N ASP A 212 -2.83 -4.92 17.27
CA ASP A 212 -2.05 -4.92 18.51
C ASP A 212 -1.68 -3.49 18.93
N ARG A 213 -2.43 -3.00 19.92
CA ARG A 213 -2.22 -1.69 20.52
C ARG A 213 -0.82 -1.55 21.14
N SER A 214 -0.27 -2.59 21.76
CA SER A 214 1.04 -2.49 22.40
C SER A 214 2.13 -2.31 21.35
N ALA A 215 2.09 -3.13 20.28
CA ALA A 215 3.01 -3.01 19.15
C ALA A 215 2.90 -1.63 18.47
N ALA A 216 1.67 -1.10 18.30
CA ALA A 216 1.46 0.21 17.71
C ALA A 216 2.13 1.35 18.51
N PHE A 217 2.01 1.34 19.83
CA PHE A 217 2.63 2.35 20.70
C PHE A 217 4.14 2.25 20.68
N GLU A 218 4.69 1.03 20.79
CA GLU A 218 6.13 0.81 20.72
C GLU A 218 6.69 1.32 19.38
N ALA A 219 6.07 0.89 18.27
CA ALA A 219 6.49 1.29 16.94
C ALA A 219 6.42 2.83 16.77
N PHE A 220 5.34 3.47 17.24
CA PHE A 220 5.21 4.93 17.18
C PHE A 220 6.34 5.66 17.91
N THR A 221 6.73 5.19 19.10
CA THR A 221 7.84 5.82 19.86
C THR A 221 9.20 5.64 19.19
N ARG A 222 9.37 4.56 18.42
CA ARG A 222 10.58 4.24 17.67
C ARG A 222 10.74 5.01 16.36
N ILE A 223 9.72 5.74 15.89
CA ILE A 223 9.80 6.56 14.67
C ILE A 223 10.83 7.69 14.88
N PRO A 224 11.99 7.68 14.22
CA PRO A 224 13.09 8.60 14.54
C PRO A 224 12.78 10.05 14.19
N HIS A 225 11.97 10.27 13.15
CA HIS A 225 11.67 11.60 12.65
C HIS A 225 10.50 12.24 13.42
N GLU A 226 10.78 13.29 14.19
CA GLU A 226 9.77 13.96 15.03
C GLU A 226 8.61 14.54 14.20
N GLY A 227 8.90 15.19 13.07
CA GLY A 227 7.88 15.68 12.14
C GLY A 227 6.90 14.60 11.67
N LEU A 228 7.41 13.42 11.28
CA LEU A 228 6.58 12.26 10.91
C LEU A 228 5.75 11.76 12.10
N ARG A 229 6.33 11.71 13.30
CA ARG A 229 5.60 11.33 14.52
C ARG A 229 4.43 12.27 14.79
N ARG A 230 4.64 13.59 14.67
CA ARG A 230 3.56 14.59 14.79
C ARG A 230 2.47 14.40 13.73
N LEU A 231 2.84 14.07 12.49
CA LEU A 231 1.90 13.77 11.40
C LEU A 231 1.08 12.51 11.64
N LEU A 232 1.66 11.49 12.29
CA LEU A 232 1.03 10.20 12.53
C LEU A 232 0.28 10.11 13.87
N LYS A 233 0.50 11.04 14.81
CA LYS A 233 -0.22 11.07 16.10
C LYS A 233 -1.76 11.03 15.94
N PRO A 234 -2.37 11.76 14.98
CA PRO A 234 -3.81 11.64 14.74
C PRO A 234 -4.24 10.24 14.27
N ALA A 235 -3.37 9.48 13.60
CA ALA A 235 -3.64 8.10 13.18
C ALA A 235 -3.70 7.16 14.40
N LEU A 236 -2.76 7.32 15.34
CA LEU A 236 -2.76 6.60 16.62
C LEU A 236 -4.06 6.84 17.39
N LEU A 237 -4.45 8.11 17.54
CA LEU A 237 -5.70 8.50 18.20
C LEU A 237 -6.93 7.93 17.48
N LYS A 238 -6.97 8.01 16.14
CA LYS A 238 -8.04 7.45 15.33
C LYS A 238 -8.21 5.95 15.58
N GLY A 239 -7.11 5.18 15.59
CA GLY A 239 -7.15 3.75 15.88
C GLY A 239 -7.73 3.46 17.28
N LEU A 240 -7.37 4.26 18.30
CA LEU A 240 -7.92 4.12 19.65
C LEU A 240 -9.42 4.43 19.72
N TYR A 241 -9.88 5.44 18.99
CA TYR A 241 -11.31 5.76 18.90
C TYR A 241 -12.11 4.66 18.20
N GLU A 242 -11.54 4.07 17.15
CA GLU A 242 -12.18 2.94 16.44
C GLU A 242 -12.25 1.67 17.30
N LEU A 243 -11.36 1.53 18.30
CA LEU A 243 -11.46 0.52 19.36
C LEU A 243 -12.50 0.84 20.44
N GLY A 244 -13.15 2.02 20.38
CA GLY A 244 -14.18 2.44 21.32
C GLY A 244 -13.66 3.12 22.60
N LEU A 245 -12.40 3.56 22.62
CA LEU A 245 -11.91 4.38 23.73
C LEU A 245 -12.55 5.77 23.70
N SER A 246 -12.78 6.35 24.88
CA SER A 246 -13.21 7.74 24.98
C SER A 246 -12.07 8.69 24.60
N VAL A 247 -12.42 9.94 24.28
CA VAL A 247 -11.46 11.03 23.98
C VAL A 247 -10.45 11.17 25.11
N GLU A 248 -10.94 11.25 26.35
CA GLU A 248 -10.10 11.45 27.53
C GLU A 248 -9.14 10.27 27.76
N ALA A 249 -9.60 9.04 27.52
CA ALA A 249 -8.78 7.85 27.66
C ALA A 249 -7.67 7.79 26.59
N ALA A 250 -8.01 8.07 25.33
CA ALA A 250 -7.01 8.09 24.25
C ALA A 250 -5.99 9.22 24.43
N ASP A 251 -6.44 10.40 24.86
CA ASP A 251 -5.56 11.54 25.15
C ASP A 251 -4.63 11.22 26.32
N ALA A 252 -5.15 10.67 27.42
CA ALA A 252 -4.33 10.26 28.56
C ALA A 252 -3.24 9.24 28.16
N MET A 253 -3.58 8.28 27.30
CA MET A 253 -2.63 7.28 26.79
C MET A 253 -1.56 7.86 25.88
N THR A 254 -1.84 8.97 25.18
CA THR A 254 -0.91 9.54 24.18
C THR A 254 -0.24 10.84 24.62
N THR A 255 -0.52 11.33 25.83
CA THR A 255 0.01 12.60 26.36
C THR A 255 1.53 12.60 26.48
N HIS A 256 2.14 11.45 26.75
CA HIS A 256 3.58 11.29 26.96
C HIS A 256 4.36 10.89 25.69
N LEU A 257 3.67 10.77 24.55
CA LEU A 257 4.22 10.36 23.24
C LEU A 257 4.42 11.54 22.30
#